data_AF-A0A4Y2UKI5-F1
#
_entry.id   AF-A0A4Y2UKI5-F1
#
_cell.length_a   1.000
_cell.length_b   1.000
_cell.length_c   1.000
_cell.angle_alpha   90.00
_cell.angle_beta   90.00
_cell.angle_gamma   90.00
#
_symmetry.space_group_name_H-M   'P 1'
#
loop_
_entity.id
_entity.type
_entity.pdbx_description
1 polymer ?
#
loop_
_entity_poly.entity_id
_entity_poly.type
_entity_poly.pdbx_seq_one_letter_code
_entity_poly.pdbx_strand_id
1 'polypeptide(L)'
;MAAHWNSTQVTLFTCIVYYRNNEKLEHKNYVVVSDDLNHTKDAVFAFNSAIIEDLKQTVAFSHVHFWSDGCGAQFKNRYNMQNLMLHTHYHGVTADWNFFGTAHGKGAVDGLGAVVKRNV
;
A
#
# COMPACT_ATOMS: atom_id res chain seq x y z
N MET A 1 24.97 22.31 -22.86
CA MET A 1 24.17 21.09 -23.09
C MET A 1 23.60 20.66 -21.76
N ALA A 2 22.30 20.86 -21.53
CA ALA A 2 21.64 20.32 -20.36
C ALA A 2 21.43 18.82 -20.61
N ALA A 3 22.05 17.97 -19.81
CA ALA A 3 21.73 16.56 -19.81
C ALA A 3 20.31 16.41 -19.24
N HIS A 4 19.33 16.21 -20.12
CA HIS A 4 17.98 15.85 -19.71
C HIS A 4 18.02 14.38 -19.29
N TRP A 5 18.07 14.11 -17.98
CA TRP A 5 17.97 12.76 -17.44
C TRP A 5 16.59 12.20 -17.81
N ASN A 6 16.53 11.42 -18.89
CA ASN A 6 15.33 10.67 -19.29
C ASN A 6 15.53 9.21 -18.88
N SER A 7 15.17 8.88 -17.64
CA SER A 7 15.07 7.48 -17.20
C SER A 7 13.64 7.00 -17.40
N THR A 8 13.46 5.74 -17.76
CA THR A 8 12.13 5.11 -17.71
C THR A 8 11.62 5.20 -16.28
N GLN A 9 10.42 5.75 -16.10
CA GLN A 9 9.81 5.91 -14.78
C GLN A 9 8.91 4.72 -14.51
N VAL A 10 8.87 4.31 -13.24
CA VAL A 10 7.93 3.32 -12.72
C VAL A 10 7.32 3.84 -11.43
N THR A 11 6.11 3.39 -11.14
CA THR A 11 5.44 3.62 -9.87
C THR A 11 5.80 2.51 -8.90
N LEU A 12 6.18 2.91 -7.68
CA LEU A 12 6.41 2.01 -6.56
C LEU A 12 5.34 2.26 -5.50
N PHE A 13 4.59 1.22 -5.17
CA PHE A 13 3.69 1.21 -4.02
C PHE A 13 4.26 0.31 -2.94
N THR A 14 4.66 0.92 -1.82
CA THR A 14 5.31 0.24 -0.72
C THR A 14 4.31 0.00 0.42
N CYS A 15 4.35 -1.19 1.01
CA CYS A 15 3.48 -1.58 2.11
C CYS A 15 4.24 -2.52 3.05
N ILE A 16 3.98 -2.40 4.34
CA ILE A 16 4.45 -3.37 5.34
C ILE A 16 3.22 -3.90 6.06
N VAL A 17 3.07 -5.22 6.04
CA VAL A 17 1.95 -5.92 6.66
C VAL A 17 2.45 -6.53 7.97
N TYR A 18 1.88 -6.09 9.07
CA TYR A 18 2.15 -6.66 10.40
C TYR A 18 1.03 -7.62 10.76
N TYR A 19 1.38 -8.82 11.22
CA TYR A 19 0.40 -9.83 11.64
C TYR A 19 0.94 -10.64 12.81
N ARG A 20 0.04 -11.29 13.55
CA ARG A 20 0.41 -12.15 14.67
C ARG A 20 0.25 -13.61 14.28
N ASN A 21 1.29 -14.40 14.47
CA ASN A 21 1.29 -15.85 14.25
C ASN A 21 1.72 -16.54 15.54
N ASN A 22 0.85 -17.36 16.13
CA ASN A 22 1.11 -18.04 17.42
C ASN A 22 1.74 -17.10 18.47
N GLU A 23 1.08 -15.96 18.71
CA GLU A 23 1.48 -14.89 19.64
C GLU A 23 2.71 -14.06 19.25
N LYS A 24 3.49 -14.49 18.25
CA LYS A 24 4.63 -13.74 17.74
C LYS A 24 4.20 -12.68 16.73
N LEU A 25 4.70 -11.46 16.89
CA LEU A 25 4.55 -10.40 15.90
C LEU A 25 5.51 -10.67 14.73
N GLU A 26 4.94 -10.82 13.54
CA GLU A 26 5.65 -11.00 12.29
C GLU A 26 5.31 -9.85 11.32
N HIS A 27 6.12 -9.70 10.28
CA HIS A 27 5.85 -8.74 9.23
C HIS A 27 6.24 -9.27 7.86
N LYS A 28 5.58 -8.75 6.82
CA LYS A 28 5.90 -8.95 5.41
C LYS A 28 6.04 -7.60 4.71
N ASN A 29 7.05 -7.50 3.86
CA ASN A 29 7.35 -6.30 3.08
C ASN A 29 6.85 -6.50 1.65
N TYR A 30 6.03 -5.57 1.17
CA TYR A 30 5.50 -5.56 -0.18
C TYR A 30 5.96 -4.32 -0.92
N VAL A 31 6.42 -4.50 -2.14
CA VAL A 31 6.62 -3.42 -3.10
C VAL A 31 5.97 -3.83 -4.42
N VAL A 32 4.88 -3.17 -4.77
CA VAL A 32 4.25 -3.34 -6.08
C VAL A 32 4.94 -2.39 -7.05
N VAL A 33 5.38 -2.92 -8.18
CA VAL A 33 6.03 -2.18 -9.26
C VAL A 33 5.07 -2.12 -10.43
N SER A 34 4.81 -0.91 -10.93
CA SER A 34 3.86 -0.66 -12.02
C SER A 34 4.46 0.30 -13.04
N ASP A 35 4.19 0.06 -14.32
CA ASP A 35 4.47 0.99 -15.41
C ASP A 35 3.40 2.11 -15.51
N ASP A 36 2.23 1.92 -14.90
CA ASP A 36 1.23 2.98 -14.76
C ASP A 36 1.71 4.08 -13.79
N LEU A 37 1.96 5.26 -14.34
CA LEU A 37 2.39 6.46 -13.62
C LEU A 37 1.22 7.27 -13.03
N ASN A 38 -0.02 6.82 -13.22
CA ASN A 38 -1.19 7.48 -12.67
C ASN A 38 -1.32 7.16 -11.18
N HIS A 39 -0.82 8.06 -10.34
CA HIS A 39 -0.87 7.94 -8.88
C HIS A 39 -2.26 8.29 -8.31
N THR A 40 -3.30 7.60 -8.80
CA THR A 40 -4.70 7.86 -8.43
C THR A 40 -5.26 6.77 -7.52
N LYS A 41 -6.45 7.02 -6.99
CA LYS A 41 -7.24 6.09 -6.18
C LYS A 41 -7.43 4.68 -6.80
N ASP A 42 -7.43 4.58 -8.13
CA ASP A 42 -7.69 3.32 -8.83
C ASP A 42 -6.46 2.40 -8.72
N ALA A 43 -5.27 2.99 -8.76
CA ALA A 43 -4.00 2.32 -8.48
C ALA A 43 -3.94 1.81 -7.03
N VAL A 44 -4.39 2.61 -6.05
CA VAL A 44 -4.45 2.19 -4.64
C VAL A 44 -5.31 0.93 -4.45
N PHE A 45 -6.47 0.87 -5.12
CA PHE A 45 -7.32 -0.33 -5.08
C PHE A 45 -6.61 -1.54 -5.70
N ALA A 46 -6.04 -1.38 -6.90
CA ALA A 46 -5.35 -2.46 -7.60
C ALA A 46 -4.16 -3.01 -6.78
N PHE A 47 -3.32 -2.13 -6.23
CA PHE A 47 -2.15 -2.54 -5.46
C PHE A 47 -2.54 -3.23 -4.15
N ASN A 48 -3.52 -2.70 -3.41
CA ASN A 48 -4.02 -3.37 -2.22
C ASN A 48 -4.66 -4.73 -2.54
N SER A 49 -5.38 -4.84 -3.65
CA SER A 49 -5.98 -6.10 -4.10
C SER A 49 -4.93 -7.17 -4.33
N ALA A 50 -3.85 -6.83 -5.05
CA ALA A 50 -2.74 -7.74 -5.30
C ALA A 50 -2.05 -8.20 -4.01
N ILE A 51 -1.83 -7.28 -3.06
CA ILE A 51 -1.23 -7.60 -1.76
C ILE A 51 -2.15 -8.52 -0.94
N ILE A 52 -3.45 -8.23 -0.89
CA ILE A 52 -4.43 -9.05 -0.15
C ILE A 52 -4.54 -10.46 -0.73
N GLU A 53 -4.51 -10.59 -2.06
CA GLU A 53 -4.56 -11.88 -2.73
C GLU A 53 -3.34 -12.74 -2.39
N ASP A 54 -2.13 -12.17 -2.43
CA ASP A 54 -0.91 -12.86 -2.00
C ASP A 54 -0.92 -13.21 -0.51
N LEU A 55 -1.34 -12.28 0.35
CA LEU A 55 -1.42 -12.50 1.79
C LEU A 55 -2.30 -13.69 2.14
N LYS A 56 -3.45 -13.85 1.48
CA LYS A 56 -4.38 -14.97 1.74
C LYS A 56 -3.77 -16.35 1.48
N GLN A 57 -2.75 -16.43 0.62
CA GLN A 57 -2.06 -17.71 0.35
C GLN A 57 -1.16 -18.14 1.50
N THR A 58 -0.83 -17.23 2.41
CA THR A 58 0.24 -17.43 3.39
C THR A 58 -0.16 -17.14 4.82
N VAL A 59 -1.18 -16.31 5.03
CA VAL A 59 -1.67 -15.89 6.34
C VAL A 59 -3.19 -15.97 6.35
N ALA A 60 -3.76 -16.61 7.37
CA ALA A 60 -5.19 -16.58 7.61
C ALA A 60 -5.56 -15.31 8.40
N PHE A 61 -6.47 -14.50 7.87
CA PHE A 61 -6.98 -13.29 8.52
C PHE A 61 -8.44 -13.04 8.12
N SER A 62 -9.18 -12.35 8.99
CA SER A 62 -10.59 -11.98 8.78
C SER A 62 -10.83 -10.47 8.71
N HIS A 63 -9.83 -9.68 9.11
CA HIS A 63 -9.91 -8.23 9.19
C HIS A 63 -8.58 -7.58 8.80
N VAL A 64 -8.64 -6.43 8.10
CA VAL A 64 -7.48 -5.63 7.69
C VAL A 64 -7.57 -4.23 8.30
N HIS A 65 -6.52 -3.81 9.01
CA HIS A 65 -6.39 -2.45 9.51
C HIS A 65 -5.46 -1.67 8.58
N PHE A 66 -6.01 -0.84 7.69
CA PHE A 66 -5.19 0.03 6.85
C PHE A 66 -4.69 1.23 7.67
N TRP A 67 -3.43 1.59 7.44
CA TRP A 67 -2.80 2.78 7.98
C TRP A 67 -2.03 3.49 6.87
N SER A 68 -2.41 4.73 6.58
CA SER A 68 -1.78 5.55 5.54
C SER A 68 -1.61 7.00 5.97
N ASP A 69 -0.84 7.77 5.20
CA ASP A 69 -0.88 9.22 5.32
C ASP A 69 -2.22 9.79 4.81
N GLY A 70 -2.41 11.08 5.04
CA GLY A 70 -3.62 11.81 4.63
C GLY A 70 -3.63 12.28 3.17
N CYS A 71 -2.83 11.71 2.26
CA CYS A 71 -2.75 12.16 0.86
C CYS A 71 -4.13 12.05 0.18
N GLY A 72 -4.72 13.19 -0.19
CA GLY A 72 -6.07 13.24 -0.75
C GLY A 72 -6.20 12.57 -2.11
N ALA A 73 -5.18 12.66 -2.97
CA ALA A 73 -5.22 12.05 -4.31
C ALA A 73 -5.27 10.51 -4.28
N GLN A 74 -4.73 9.91 -3.21
CA GLN A 74 -4.51 8.47 -3.11
C GLN A 74 -5.40 7.85 -2.03
N PHE A 75 -5.26 8.27 -0.77
CA PHE A 75 -5.84 7.56 0.36
C PHE A 75 -7.02 8.28 0.99
N LYS A 76 -6.92 9.59 1.23
CA LYS A 76 -7.94 10.34 1.96
C LYS A 76 -8.97 10.97 1.02
N ASN A 77 -9.76 10.11 0.34
CA ASN A 77 -10.82 10.55 -0.58
C ASN A 77 -12.06 9.64 -0.56
N ARG A 78 -13.15 10.14 -1.17
CA ARG A 78 -14.46 9.45 -1.22
C ARG A 78 -14.43 8.10 -1.95
N TYR A 79 -13.52 7.92 -2.89
CA TYR A 79 -13.44 6.68 -3.67
C TYR A 79 -12.74 5.59 -2.85
N ASN A 80 -11.73 5.95 -2.07
CA ASN A 80 -11.15 5.03 -1.12
C ASN A 80 -12.15 4.64 -0.01
N MET A 81 -13.02 5.56 0.39
CA MET A 81 -14.16 5.23 1.27
C MET A 81 -15.11 4.22 0.62
N GLN A 82 -15.39 4.34 -0.69
CA GLN A 82 -16.16 3.34 -1.43
C GLN A 82 -15.46 1.98 -1.46
N ASN A 83 -14.13 1.96 -1.67
CA ASN A 83 -13.34 0.73 -1.61
C ASN A 83 -13.47 0.05 -0.25
N LEU A 84 -13.44 0.83 0.84
CA LEU A 84 -13.64 0.32 2.20
C LEU A 84 -15.04 -0.27 2.40
N MET A 85 -16.09 0.42 1.93
CA MET A 85 -17.48 -0.04 2.02
C MET A 85 -17.71 -1.34 1.24
N LEU A 86 -17.04 -1.51 0.10
CA LEU A 86 -17.13 -2.70 -0.73
C LEU A 86 -16.02 -3.72 -0.44
N HIS A 87 -15.19 -3.50 0.57
CA HIS A 87 -14.00 -4.32 0.84
C HIS A 87 -14.36 -5.80 1.08
N THR A 88 -15.41 -6.04 1.87
CA THR A 88 -15.88 -7.41 2.13
C THR A 88 -16.41 -8.07 0.86
N HIS A 89 -17.03 -7.31 -0.03
CA HIS A 89 -17.53 -7.84 -1.30
C HIS A 89 -16.39 -8.28 -2.22
N TYR A 90 -15.34 -7.46 -2.36
CA TYR A 90 -14.22 -7.78 -3.26
C TYR A 90 -13.19 -8.74 -2.65
N HIS A 91 -13.00 -8.70 -1.33
CA HIS A 91 -11.92 -9.43 -0.67
C HIS A 91 -12.42 -10.49 0.32
N GLY A 92 -13.71 -10.60 0.61
CA GLY A 92 -14.24 -11.60 1.56
C GLY A 92 -13.77 -11.41 3.00
N VAL A 93 -13.15 -10.28 3.31
CA VAL A 93 -12.65 -9.90 4.65
C VAL A 93 -13.07 -8.47 4.96
N THR A 94 -13.26 -8.18 6.23
CA THR A 94 -13.62 -6.83 6.68
C THR A 94 -12.38 -5.94 6.77
N ALA A 95 -12.57 -4.62 6.80
CA ALA A 95 -11.47 -3.69 6.99
C ALA A 95 -11.90 -2.38 7.66
N ASP A 96 -10.93 -1.70 8.25
CA ASP A 96 -10.99 -0.28 8.60
C ASP A 96 -9.81 0.49 7.98
N TRP A 97 -9.97 1.81 7.88
CA TRP A 97 -8.93 2.67 7.34
C TRP A 97 -8.63 3.82 8.29
N ASN A 98 -7.39 3.83 8.78
CA ASN A 98 -6.86 4.82 9.70
C ASN A 98 -5.84 5.71 9.00
N PHE A 99 -5.71 6.92 9.52
CA PHE A 99 -4.77 7.91 9.00
C PHE A 99 -3.79 8.32 10.09
N PHE A 100 -2.51 8.42 9.74
CA PHE A 100 -1.53 9.03 10.62
C PHE A 100 -1.81 10.54 10.81
N GLY A 101 -1.31 11.08 11.91
CA GLY A 101 -1.35 12.51 12.17
C GLY A 101 -0.62 13.32 11.09
N THR A 102 -1.07 14.56 10.87
CA THR A 102 -0.34 15.50 10.01
C THR A 102 1.10 15.65 10.53
N ALA A 103 2.08 15.54 9.64
CA ALA A 103 3.51 15.61 9.96
C ALA A 103 4.03 14.52 10.92
N HIS A 104 3.45 13.31 10.89
CA HIS A 104 3.89 12.12 11.67
C HIS A 104 5.32 11.60 11.38
N GLY A 105 6.11 12.30 10.57
CA GLY A 105 7.46 11.88 10.19
C GLY A 105 7.47 10.75 9.15
N LYS A 106 8.64 10.12 8.99
CA LYS A 106 8.83 8.98 8.09
C LYS A 106 8.57 7.67 8.82
N GLY A 107 7.95 6.72 8.14
CA GLY A 107 7.68 5.37 8.63
C GLY A 107 8.67 4.32 8.12
N ALA A 108 8.54 3.09 8.61
CA ALA A 108 9.33 1.96 8.15
C ALA A 108 9.20 1.71 6.63
N VAL A 109 8.02 2.00 6.08
CA VAL A 109 7.71 1.87 4.65
C VAL A 109 8.55 2.79 3.75
N ASP A 110 9.01 3.93 4.27
CA ASP A 110 9.92 4.83 3.55
C ASP A 110 11.32 4.21 3.37
N GLY A 111 11.78 3.44 4.36
CA GLY A 111 13.03 2.70 4.29
C GLY A 111 12.99 1.61 3.23
N LEU A 112 11.87 0.87 3.15
CA LEU A 112 11.64 -0.13 2.10
C LEU A 112 11.70 0.50 0.71
N GLY A 113 11.00 1.62 0.51
CA GLY A 113 11.04 2.36 -0.75
C GLY A 113 12.44 2.89 -1.08
N ALA A 114 13.20 3.35 -0.10
CA ALA A 114 14.56 3.85 -0.31
C ALA A 114 15.53 2.76 -0.80
N VAL A 115 15.37 1.52 -0.33
CA VAL A 115 16.18 0.38 -0.78
C VAL A 115 15.78 -0.02 -2.20
N VAL A 116 14.47 -0.17 -2.49
CA VAL A 116 14.03 -0.64 -3.81
C VAL A 116 14.33 0.37 -4.91
N LYS A 117 14.17 1.67 -4.65
CA LYS A 117 14.49 2.75 -5.63
C LYS A 117 15.92 2.75 -6.17
N ARG A 118 16.86 2.07 -5.50
CA ARG A 118 18.25 1.94 -5.98
C ARG A 118 18.44 0.77 -6.94
N ASN A 119 17.44 -0.08 -7.07
CA ASN A 119 17.50 -1.35 -7.78
C ASN A 119 16.47 -1.43 -8.93
N VAL A 120 15.68 -0.38 -9.14
CA VAL A 120 14.68 -0.26 -10.22
C VAL A 120 14.94 0.97 -11.07
#